data_AF-A0A2V7YCF5-F1
#
_entry.id   AF-A0A2V7YCF5-F1
#
_cell.length_a   1.000
_cell.length_b   1.000
_cell.length_c   1.000
_cell.angle_alpha   90.00
_cell.angle_beta   90.00
_cell.angle_gamma   90.00
#
_symmetry.space_group_name_H-M   'P 1'
#
loop_
_entity.id
_entity.type
_entity.pdbx_description
1 polymer ?
#
loop_
_entity_poly.entity_id
_entity_poly.type
_entity_poly.pdbx_seq_one_letter_code
_entity_poly.pdbx_strand_id
1 'polypeptide(L)'
;MTFVLILTEPRDFHSYAVAEALRLQGVEVALWHGTDFPSRQKASVWLGGEGFGLEVSGPGIELRDARFGTVWNRRPSNPVLPEDLHPADRVPAGRDCQHFVWALWHLIAPDAFWVNPLSPIPTAILKPYQLRLAREAGLEIPRTLCSNDPDRIVEFLRASPGETVYKSFHAGSWNGAGDLPGAYPEGS
;
A
#
# COMPACT_ATOMS: atom_id res chain seq x y z
N MET A 1 -12.54 -20.86 13.85
CA MET A 1 -12.24 -20.80 12.40
C MET A 1 -11.36 -19.60 12.17
N THR A 2 -10.28 -19.75 11.41
CA THR A 2 -9.37 -18.63 11.09
C THR A 2 -9.89 -17.96 9.83
N PHE A 3 -10.33 -16.71 9.94
CA PHE A 3 -10.75 -15.91 8.79
C PHE A 3 -9.63 -14.93 8.42
N VAL A 4 -9.15 -15.03 7.17
CA VAL A 4 -8.04 -14.23 6.65
C VAL A 4 -8.55 -13.13 5.73
N LEU A 5 -8.16 -11.90 5.99
CA LEU A 5 -8.32 -10.77 5.08
C LEU A 5 -7.03 -10.55 4.30
N ILE A 6 -7.11 -10.43 2.98
CA ILE A 6 -5.97 -10.03 2.16
C ILE A 6 -6.25 -8.67 1.54
N LEU A 7 -5.45 -7.67 1.90
CA LEU A 7 -5.50 -6.32 1.32
C LEU A 7 -4.70 -6.33 0.01
N THR A 8 -5.38 -6.14 -1.11
CA THR A 8 -4.79 -6.31 -2.45
C THR A 8 -5.37 -5.31 -3.46
N GLU A 9 -4.91 -5.42 -4.70
CA GLU A 9 -5.44 -4.74 -5.87
C GLU A 9 -5.84 -5.74 -6.95
N PRO A 10 -6.65 -5.33 -7.95
CA PRO A 10 -6.93 -6.14 -9.12
C PRO A 10 -5.63 -6.56 -9.82
N ARG A 11 -5.60 -7.78 -10.37
CA ARG A 11 -4.45 -8.36 -11.08
C ARG A 11 -3.20 -8.66 -10.24
N ASP A 12 -3.26 -8.61 -8.90
CA ASP A 12 -2.18 -9.20 -8.08
C ASP A 12 -2.27 -10.73 -8.08
N PHE A 13 -1.65 -11.39 -9.05
CA PHE A 13 -1.66 -12.85 -9.16
C PHE A 13 -1.21 -13.57 -7.89
N HIS A 14 -0.33 -12.94 -7.08
CA HIS A 14 0.14 -13.54 -5.84
C HIS A 14 -0.96 -13.60 -4.77
N SER A 15 -1.81 -12.58 -4.68
CA SER A 15 -2.89 -12.56 -3.70
C SER A 15 -3.94 -13.62 -4.00
N TYR A 16 -4.28 -13.81 -5.29
CA TYR A 16 -5.18 -14.88 -5.72
C TYR A 16 -4.59 -16.28 -5.48
N ALA A 17 -3.30 -16.49 -5.80
CA ALA A 17 -2.64 -17.78 -5.58
C ALA A 17 -2.60 -18.17 -4.09
N VAL A 18 -2.26 -17.22 -3.21
CA VAL A 18 -2.26 -17.45 -1.75
C VAL A 18 -3.68 -17.65 -1.22
N ALA A 19 -4.65 -16.87 -1.69
CA ALA A 19 -6.05 -17.05 -1.31
C ALA A 19 -6.55 -18.46 -1.66
N GLU A 20 -6.20 -18.96 -2.85
CA GLU A 20 -6.57 -20.30 -3.27
C GLU A 20 -5.87 -21.38 -2.44
N ALA A 21 -4.57 -21.23 -2.18
CA ALA A 21 -3.83 -22.15 -1.32
C ALA A 21 -4.44 -22.24 0.09
N LEU A 22 -4.82 -21.09 0.68
CA LEU A 22 -5.50 -21.04 1.98
C LEU A 22 -6.88 -21.71 1.94
N ARG A 23 -7.68 -21.46 0.89
CA ARG A 23 -9.00 -22.10 0.72
C ARG A 23 -8.88 -23.62 0.58
N LEU A 24 -7.87 -24.11 -0.13
CA LEU A 24 -7.58 -25.55 -0.22
C LEU A 24 -7.22 -26.17 1.15
N GLN A 25 -6.78 -25.38 2.12
CA GLN A 25 -6.56 -25.79 3.51
C GLN A 25 -7.80 -25.58 4.40
N GLY A 26 -8.96 -25.24 3.83
CA GLY A 26 -10.20 -24.99 4.57
C GLY A 26 -10.25 -23.66 5.33
N VAL A 27 -9.34 -22.72 5.00
CA VAL A 27 -9.31 -21.37 5.58
C VAL A 27 -10.25 -20.47 4.79
N GLU A 28 -11.09 -19.70 5.49
CA GLU A 28 -11.93 -18.69 4.85
C GLU A 28 -11.08 -17.46 4.51
N VAL A 29 -11.26 -16.93 3.29
CA VAL A 29 -10.44 -15.82 2.78
C VAL A 29 -11.28 -14.79 2.06
N ALA A 30 -11.20 -13.54 2.53
CA ALA A 30 -11.72 -12.36 1.84
C ALA A 30 -10.58 -11.60 1.15
N LEU A 31 -10.80 -11.19 -0.10
CA LEU A 31 -9.92 -10.28 -0.83
C LEU A 31 -10.54 -8.89 -0.81
N TRP A 32 -9.83 -7.91 -0.22
CA TRP A 32 -10.26 -6.52 -0.29
C TRP A 32 -9.43 -5.78 -1.32
N HIS A 33 -10.08 -5.35 -2.40
CA HIS A 33 -9.49 -4.51 -3.44
C HIS A 33 -9.57 -3.03 -3.07
N GLY A 34 -8.48 -2.44 -2.55
CA GLY A 34 -8.48 -1.05 -2.06
C GLY A 34 -8.87 -0.02 -3.13
N THR A 35 -8.55 -0.31 -4.39
CA THR A 35 -8.88 0.53 -5.55
C THR A 35 -10.37 0.59 -5.87
N ASP A 36 -11.18 -0.36 -5.38
CA ASP A 36 -12.62 -0.35 -5.62
C ASP A 36 -13.35 0.58 -4.65
N PHE A 37 -12.70 1.05 -3.59
CA PHE A 37 -13.25 2.02 -2.65
C PHE A 37 -12.86 3.46 -3.05
N PRO A 38 -13.75 4.47 -2.95
CA PRO A 38 -15.20 4.38 -2.76
C PRO A 38 -16.00 4.26 -4.07
N SER A 39 -15.36 4.29 -5.24
CA SER A 39 -16.05 4.39 -6.54
C SER A 39 -16.94 3.19 -6.88
N ARG A 40 -16.65 2.00 -6.34
CA ARG A 40 -17.36 0.74 -6.63
C ARG A 40 -17.81 0.00 -5.37
N GLN A 41 -17.24 0.32 -4.22
CA GLN A 41 -17.58 -0.24 -2.92
C GLN A 41 -18.18 0.81 -2.01
N LYS A 42 -19.15 0.39 -1.20
CA LYS A 42 -19.76 1.19 -0.14
C LYS A 42 -19.33 0.62 1.19
N ALA A 43 -19.10 1.50 2.15
CA ALA A 43 -18.84 1.12 3.52
C ALA A 43 -19.60 2.03 4.48
N SER A 44 -20.07 1.47 5.59
CA SER A 44 -20.78 2.19 6.63
C SER A 44 -20.35 1.66 7.98
N VAL A 45 -20.14 2.58 8.92
CA VAL A 45 -19.86 2.28 10.33
C VAL A 45 -20.81 3.11 11.17
N TRP A 46 -21.42 2.50 12.17
CA TRP A 46 -22.22 3.21 13.17
C TRP A 46 -21.75 2.81 14.58
N LEU A 47 -21.67 3.81 15.44
CA LEU A 47 -21.20 3.74 16.81
C LEU A 47 -22.14 4.62 17.65
N GLY A 48 -22.75 4.08 18.70
CA GLY A 48 -23.61 4.88 19.58
C GLY A 48 -24.35 4.05 20.62
N GLY A 49 -25.38 4.64 21.23
CA GLY A 49 -26.19 4.00 22.27
C GLY A 49 -26.91 2.71 21.81
N GLU A 50 -27.07 2.53 20.49
CA GLU A 50 -27.64 1.32 19.89
C GLU A 50 -26.58 0.24 19.55
N GLY A 51 -25.29 0.51 19.81
CA GLY A 51 -24.19 -0.44 19.62
C GLY A 51 -23.16 -0.01 18.58
N PHE A 52 -22.37 -0.99 18.16
CA PHE A 52 -21.38 -0.88 17.08
C PHE A 52 -21.76 -1.84 15.96
N GLY A 53 -21.72 -1.37 14.72
CA GLY A 53 -21.80 -2.24 13.56
C GLY A 53 -21.11 -1.65 12.34
N LEU A 54 -20.82 -2.54 11.38
CA LEU A 54 -20.07 -2.21 10.17
C LEU A 54 -20.55 -3.05 8.99
N GLU A 55 -20.72 -2.38 7.86
CA GLU A 55 -21.08 -2.99 6.58
C GLU A 55 -20.15 -2.55 5.46
N VAL A 56 -19.76 -3.50 4.61
CA VAL A 56 -19.00 -3.24 3.38
C VAL A 56 -19.61 -4.08 2.27
N SER A 57 -19.97 -3.44 1.16
CA SER A 57 -20.56 -4.12 0.00
C SER A 57 -19.97 -3.61 -1.30
N GLY A 58 -19.84 -4.50 -2.28
CA GLY A 58 -19.38 -4.18 -3.62
C GLY A 58 -18.74 -5.38 -4.33
N PRO A 59 -18.00 -5.14 -5.42
CA PRO A 59 -17.35 -6.21 -6.17
C PRO A 59 -16.42 -7.05 -5.30
N GLY A 60 -16.69 -8.36 -5.25
CA GLY A 60 -15.83 -9.34 -4.57
C GLY A 60 -15.85 -9.31 -3.05
N ILE A 61 -16.69 -8.46 -2.43
CA ILE A 61 -16.75 -8.31 -0.98
C ILE A 61 -18.17 -8.00 -0.51
N GLU A 62 -18.64 -8.78 0.46
CA GLU A 62 -19.89 -8.54 1.18
C GLU A 62 -19.64 -8.90 2.64
N LEU A 63 -19.55 -7.90 3.51
CA LEU A 63 -19.21 -8.04 4.91
C LEU A 63 -20.25 -7.32 5.76
N ARG A 64 -20.79 -8.04 6.74
CA ARG A 64 -21.67 -7.50 7.78
C ARG A 64 -21.16 -8.00 9.11
N ASP A 65 -20.71 -7.08 9.96
CA ASP A 65 -20.13 -7.35 11.28
C ASP A 65 -19.03 -8.44 11.27
N ALA A 66 -18.32 -8.55 10.14
CA ALA A 66 -17.27 -9.53 9.94
C ALA A 66 -16.06 -9.22 10.84
N ARG A 67 -15.44 -10.26 11.39
CA ARG A 67 -14.21 -10.17 12.17
C ARG A 67 -13.14 -11.10 11.64
N PHE A 68 -11.98 -10.53 11.33
CA PHE A 68 -10.83 -11.28 10.81
C PHE A 68 -9.82 -11.54 11.94
N GLY A 69 -9.25 -12.76 11.94
CA GLY A 69 -8.20 -13.13 12.89
C GLY A 69 -6.79 -12.92 12.33
N THR A 70 -6.66 -12.71 11.01
CA THR A 70 -5.38 -12.47 10.35
C THR A 70 -5.58 -11.55 9.15
N VAL A 71 -4.67 -10.60 8.97
CA VAL A 71 -4.65 -9.69 7.82
C VAL A 71 -3.32 -9.80 7.10
N TRP A 72 -3.36 -10.13 5.81
CA TRP A 72 -2.20 -9.99 4.93
C TRP A 72 -2.25 -8.63 4.24
N ASN A 73 -1.49 -7.69 4.78
CA ASN A 73 -1.24 -6.37 4.23
C ASN A 73 -0.27 -6.47 3.04
N ARG A 74 -0.78 -6.91 1.90
CA ARG A 74 0.02 -7.22 0.71
C ARG A 74 0.22 -6.00 -0.18
N ARG A 75 -0.89 -5.40 -0.63
CA ARG A 75 -0.96 -4.22 -1.50
C ARG A 75 -2.21 -3.41 -1.13
N PRO A 76 -2.19 -2.68 -0.01
CA PRO A 76 -3.30 -1.85 0.43
C PRO A 76 -3.39 -0.61 -0.48
N SER A 77 -3.93 -0.78 -1.68
CA SER A 77 -3.92 0.28 -2.70
C SER A 77 -4.82 1.45 -2.31
N ASN A 78 -4.44 2.63 -2.78
CA ASN A 78 -5.15 3.87 -2.47
C ASN A 78 -6.59 3.85 -3.02
N PRO A 79 -7.52 4.54 -2.35
CA PRO A 79 -8.87 4.72 -2.85
C PRO A 79 -8.89 5.36 -4.25
N VAL A 80 -9.82 4.93 -5.09
CA VAL A 80 -10.10 5.55 -6.39
C VAL A 80 -11.42 6.30 -6.29
N LEU A 81 -11.32 7.63 -6.37
CA LEU A 81 -12.46 8.53 -6.31
C LEU A 81 -13.30 8.46 -7.59
N PRO A 82 -14.63 8.71 -7.50
CA PRO A 82 -15.48 8.90 -8.67
C PRO A 82 -14.93 9.97 -9.64
N GLU A 83 -15.16 9.76 -10.93
CA GLU A 83 -14.66 10.65 -12.00
C GLU A 83 -15.40 11.99 -12.03
N ASP A 84 -16.66 12.00 -11.60
CA ASP A 84 -17.55 13.17 -11.57
C ASP A 84 -17.32 14.10 -10.37
N LEU A 85 -16.39 13.78 -9.47
CA LEU A 85 -16.04 14.62 -8.34
C LEU A 85 -15.36 15.91 -8.80
N HIS A 86 -15.84 17.05 -8.30
CA HIS A 86 -15.30 18.37 -8.63
C HIS A 86 -13.78 18.45 -8.35
N PRO A 87 -12.95 19.04 -9.24
CA PRO A 87 -11.49 19.03 -9.11
C PRO A 87 -10.98 19.56 -7.77
N ALA A 88 -11.61 20.60 -7.22
CA ALA A 88 -11.22 21.18 -5.94
C ALA A 88 -11.41 20.22 -4.74
N ASP A 89 -12.32 19.25 -4.86
CA ASP A 89 -12.65 18.32 -3.77
C ASP A 89 -11.83 17.03 -3.84
N ARG A 90 -11.10 16.78 -4.94
CA ARG A 90 -10.38 15.51 -5.14
C ARG A 90 -9.30 15.26 -4.08
N VAL A 91 -8.53 16.29 -3.73
CA VAL A 91 -7.46 16.17 -2.72
C VAL A 91 -8.03 15.90 -1.32
N PRO A 92 -8.97 16.72 -0.77
CA PRO A 92 -9.55 16.44 0.54
C PRO A 92 -10.31 15.11 0.56
N ALA A 93 -11.15 14.82 -0.46
CA ALA A 93 -11.89 13.57 -0.51
C ALA A 93 -10.97 12.34 -0.58
N GLY A 94 -9.85 12.43 -1.31
CA GLY A 94 -8.85 11.36 -1.38
C GLY A 94 -8.23 11.04 -0.02
N ARG A 95 -7.88 12.08 0.75
CA ARG A 95 -7.35 11.94 2.11
C ARG A 95 -8.38 11.36 3.07
N ASP A 96 -9.62 11.85 3.01
CA ASP A 96 -10.70 11.37 3.86
C ASP A 96 -11.05 9.90 3.56
N CYS A 97 -11.11 9.54 2.28
CA CYS A 97 -11.32 8.15 1.87
C CYS A 97 -10.18 7.24 2.34
N GLN A 98 -8.92 7.72 2.29
CA GLN A 98 -7.77 6.95 2.75
C GLN A 98 -7.83 6.73 4.27
N HIS A 99 -8.11 7.77 5.04
CA HIS A 99 -8.27 7.65 6.49
C HIS A 99 -9.45 6.74 6.85
N PHE A 100 -10.58 6.86 6.15
CA PHE A 100 -11.75 6.06 6.43
C PHE A 100 -11.52 4.58 6.11
N VAL A 101 -10.89 4.25 4.97
CA VAL A 101 -10.59 2.85 4.65
C VAL A 101 -9.57 2.23 5.61
N TRP A 102 -8.58 3.01 6.07
CA TRP A 102 -7.66 2.54 7.11
C TRP A 102 -8.36 2.29 8.44
N ALA A 103 -9.31 3.15 8.82
CA ALA A 103 -10.14 2.95 10.01
C ALA A 103 -10.99 1.68 9.88
N LEU A 104 -11.64 1.47 8.72
CA LEU A 104 -12.40 0.25 8.43
C LEU A 104 -11.57 -1.01 8.61
N TRP A 105 -10.35 -1.05 8.06
CA TRP A 105 -9.49 -2.23 8.19
C TRP A 105 -9.11 -2.54 9.65
N HIS A 106 -8.93 -1.52 10.50
CA HIS A 106 -8.71 -1.75 11.93
C HIS A 106 -10.00 -2.22 12.65
N LEU A 107 -11.15 -1.68 12.27
CA LEU A 107 -12.44 -2.01 12.91
C LEU A 107 -12.90 -3.44 12.60
N ILE A 108 -12.66 -3.95 11.39
CA ILE A 108 -12.99 -5.34 11.00
C ILE A 108 -11.96 -6.36 11.50
N ALA A 109 -10.78 -5.91 11.92
CA ALA A 109 -9.67 -6.77 12.31
C ALA A 109 -8.95 -6.27 13.59
N PRO A 110 -9.70 -5.96 14.68
CA PRO A 110 -9.15 -5.26 15.84
C PRO A 110 -8.08 -6.07 16.57
N ASP A 111 -8.24 -7.40 16.62
CA ASP A 111 -7.34 -8.33 17.31
C ASP A 111 -6.57 -9.23 16.33
N ALA A 112 -6.52 -8.85 15.06
CA ALA A 112 -5.93 -9.71 14.04
C ALA A 112 -4.40 -9.72 14.11
N PHE A 113 -3.81 -10.83 13.67
CA PHE A 113 -2.38 -10.89 13.35
C PHE A 113 -2.11 -10.26 11.97
N TRP A 114 -1.28 -9.22 11.90
CA TRP A 114 -1.00 -8.48 10.66
C TRP A 114 0.35 -8.85 10.04
N VAL A 115 0.33 -9.23 8.77
CA VAL A 115 1.52 -9.54 7.96
C VAL A 115 1.55 -8.59 6.76
N ASN A 116 2.36 -7.55 6.68
CA ASN A 116 3.01 -6.85 7.79
C ASN A 116 2.01 -5.87 8.45
N PRO A 117 2.36 -5.21 9.57
CA PRO A 117 1.52 -4.16 10.14
C PRO A 117 1.16 -3.08 9.11
N LEU A 118 -0.02 -2.47 9.26
CA LEU A 118 -0.36 -1.27 8.49
C LEU A 118 0.48 -0.10 9.02
N SER A 119 1.23 0.56 8.15
CA SER A 119 2.09 1.70 8.51
C SER A 119 1.92 2.82 7.48
N PRO A 120 1.74 4.07 7.92
CA PRO A 120 1.71 5.22 7.01
C PRO A 120 3.01 5.37 6.20
N ILE A 121 4.15 4.95 6.77
CA ILE A 121 5.45 4.96 6.11
C ILE A 121 6.17 3.64 6.43
N PRO A 122 6.02 2.61 5.58
CA PRO A 122 6.69 1.34 5.80
C PRO A 122 8.22 1.53 5.81
N THR A 123 8.93 1.04 6.82
CA THR A 123 10.41 1.07 6.82
C THR A 123 11.01 0.34 5.60
N ALA A 124 10.24 -0.60 5.04
CA ALA A 124 10.50 -1.30 3.77
C ALA A 124 10.63 -0.38 2.54
N ILE A 125 10.26 0.91 2.60
CA ILE A 125 10.51 1.86 1.50
C ILE A 125 11.73 2.77 1.75
N LEU A 126 12.28 2.80 2.96
CA LEU A 126 13.39 3.67 3.35
C LEU A 126 14.75 3.03 3.00
N LYS A 127 15.11 3.01 1.70
CA LYS A 127 16.32 2.34 1.20
C LYS A 127 17.62 2.70 1.96
N PRO A 128 17.93 3.97 2.27
CA PRO A 128 19.16 4.31 2.98
C PRO A 128 19.13 3.79 4.42
N TYR A 129 17.96 3.80 5.05
CA TYR A 129 17.75 3.25 6.38
C TYR A 129 17.94 1.73 6.39
N GLN A 130 17.44 1.03 5.37
CA GLN A 130 17.66 -0.41 5.19
C GLN A 130 19.13 -0.76 5.00
N LEU A 131 19.86 0.00 4.17
CA LEU A 131 21.30 -0.22 3.97
C LEU A 131 22.09 0.01 5.25
N ARG A 132 21.71 1.02 6.05
CA ARG A 132 22.30 1.27 7.37
C ARG A 132 22.07 0.07 8.31
N LEU A 133 20.84 -0.41 8.42
CA LEU A 133 20.50 -1.57 9.26
C LEU A 133 21.18 -2.87 8.78
N ALA A 134 21.25 -3.09 7.47
CA ALA A 134 21.93 -4.24 6.88
C ALA A 134 23.42 -4.26 7.28
N ARG A 135 24.09 -3.12 7.18
CA ARG A 135 25.48 -2.97 7.63
C ARG A 135 25.65 -3.20 9.14
N GLU A 136 24.74 -2.66 9.95
CA GLU A 136 24.73 -2.88 11.41
C GLU A 136 24.51 -4.34 11.79
N ALA A 137 23.79 -5.10 10.96
CA ALA A 137 23.61 -6.54 11.10
C ALA A 137 24.77 -7.38 10.54
N GLY A 138 25.85 -6.75 10.06
CA GLY A 138 27.03 -7.44 9.52
C GLY A 138 26.91 -7.89 8.06
N LEU A 139 25.89 -7.43 7.33
CA LEU A 139 25.77 -7.70 5.89
C LEU A 139 26.68 -6.78 5.09
N GLU A 140 27.32 -7.33 4.06
CA GLU A 140 28.02 -6.52 3.06
C GLU A 140 27.01 -5.69 2.27
N ILE A 141 27.29 -4.40 2.09
CA ILE A 141 26.46 -3.48 1.31
C ILE A 141 27.28 -2.84 0.19
N PRO A 142 26.67 -2.52 -0.97
CA PRO A 142 27.36 -1.80 -2.02
C PRO A 142 27.70 -0.38 -1.55
N ARG A 143 28.81 0.16 -2.04
CA ARG A 143 29.12 1.59 -1.94
C ARG A 143 27.96 2.36 -2.59
N THR A 144 27.27 3.19 -1.79
CA THR A 144 26.01 3.83 -2.20
C THR A 144 26.03 5.31 -1.85
N LEU A 145 25.62 6.17 -2.78
CA LEU A 145 25.35 7.59 -2.55
C LEU A 145 23.87 7.88 -2.81
N CYS A 146 23.25 8.60 -1.89
CA CYS A 146 21.96 9.26 -2.10
C CYS A 146 22.20 10.76 -1.97
N SER A 147 22.05 11.52 -3.05
CA SER A 147 22.40 12.94 -3.09
C SER A 147 21.50 13.73 -4.05
N ASN A 148 21.24 14.98 -3.70
CA ASN A 148 20.73 16.03 -4.60
C ASN A 148 21.82 17.09 -4.92
N ASP A 149 23.05 16.93 -4.41
CA ASP A 149 24.22 17.75 -4.69
C ASP A 149 24.96 17.20 -5.93
N PRO A 150 25.02 17.95 -7.04
CA PRO A 150 25.67 17.52 -8.29
C PRO A 150 27.16 17.24 -8.13
N ASP A 151 27.89 18.02 -7.34
CA ASP A 151 29.34 17.88 -7.20
C ASP A 151 29.69 16.56 -6.51
N ARG A 152 28.91 16.20 -5.47
CA ARG A 152 29.05 14.90 -4.78
C ARG A 152 28.71 13.72 -5.68
N ILE A 153 27.72 13.88 -6.56
CA ILE A 153 27.36 12.84 -7.54
C ILE A 153 28.51 12.64 -8.54
N VAL A 154 29.07 13.72 -9.08
CA VAL A 154 30.20 13.67 -10.02
C VAL A 154 31.43 13.04 -9.37
N GLU A 155 31.76 13.42 -8.13
CA GLU A 155 32.85 12.83 -7.36
C GLU A 155 32.65 11.31 -7.17
N PHE A 156 31.44 10.90 -6.79
CA PHE A 156 31.11 9.49 -6.58
C PHE A 156 31.29 8.65 -7.84
N LEU A 157 30.80 9.15 -8.98
CA LEU A 157 30.91 8.50 -10.29
C LEU A 157 32.37 8.37 -10.74
N ARG A 158 33.19 9.41 -10.53
CA ARG A 158 34.63 9.38 -10.87
C ARG A 158 35.40 8.37 -10.04
N ALA A 159 34.99 8.13 -8.80
CA ALA A 159 35.63 7.16 -7.92
C ALA A 159 35.30 5.69 -8.27
N SER A 160 34.31 5.43 -9.14
CA SER A 160 33.96 4.07 -9.60
C SER A 160 33.48 4.08 -11.08
N PRO A 161 34.37 4.38 -12.04
CA PRO A 161 34.00 4.53 -13.46
C PRO A 161 33.48 3.22 -14.06
N GLY A 162 32.30 3.25 -14.68
CA GLY A 162 31.71 2.09 -15.36
C GLY A 162 31.03 1.06 -14.45
N GLU A 163 31.14 1.20 -13.13
CA GLU A 163 30.61 0.23 -12.15
C GLU A 163 29.43 0.78 -11.32
N THR A 164 29.01 2.02 -11.59
CA THR A 164 27.94 2.68 -10.84
C THR A 164 26.58 2.48 -11.50
N VAL A 165 25.57 2.09 -10.71
CA VAL A 165 24.16 2.02 -11.14
C VAL A 165 23.33 3.10 -10.46
N TYR A 166 22.37 3.67 -11.19
CA TYR A 166 21.39 4.62 -10.67
C TYR A 166 20.07 3.91 -10.37
N LYS A 167 19.43 4.25 -9.24
CA LYS A 167 18.09 3.79 -8.87
C LYS A 167 17.30 4.91 -8.20
N SER A 168 16.07 5.15 -8.66
CA SER A 168 15.15 6.10 -8.04
C SER A 168 14.55 5.55 -6.74
N PHE A 169 14.04 6.42 -5.86
CA PHE A 169 13.39 6.00 -4.60
C PHE A 169 12.03 5.34 -4.86
N HIS A 170 11.24 5.92 -5.75
CA HIS A 170 10.00 5.33 -6.25
C HIS A 170 10.28 4.38 -7.40
N ALA A 171 9.47 3.32 -7.52
CA ALA A 171 9.45 2.51 -8.73
C ALA A 171 8.97 3.41 -9.87
N GLY A 172 9.81 3.66 -10.86
CA GLY A 172 9.37 4.33 -12.08
C GLY A 172 8.39 3.42 -12.80
N SER A 173 7.13 3.82 -12.89
CA SER A 173 6.21 3.27 -13.89
C SER A 173 6.52 3.98 -15.22
N TRP A 174 6.99 3.23 -16.21
CA TRP A 174 7.10 3.76 -17.56
C TRP A 174 5.69 3.96 -18.12
N ASN A 175 5.21 5.21 -18.11
CA ASN A 175 4.05 5.59 -18.89
C ASN A 175 4.57 5.89 -20.29
N GLY A 176 4.25 5.02 -21.25
CA GLY A 176 4.65 5.17 -22.65
C GLY A 176 4.01 6.40 -23.30
N ALA A 177 4.59 7.57 -23.05
CA ALA A 177 4.53 8.77 -23.86
C ALA A 177 5.82 9.54 -23.51
N GLY A 178 6.66 9.79 -24.51
CA GLY A 178 8.00 10.34 -24.30
C GLY A 178 8.00 11.61 -23.47
N ASP A 179 8.54 11.53 -22.26
CA ASP A 179 9.62 12.34 -21.71
C ASP A 179 9.84 11.91 -20.23
N LEU A 180 11.10 11.82 -19.80
CA LEU A 180 11.51 11.49 -18.42
C LEU A 180 12.55 12.51 -17.94
N PRO A 181 12.78 12.70 -16.61
CA PRO A 181 12.06 12.13 -15.45
C PRO A 181 11.73 13.19 -14.36
N GLY A 182 10.51 13.18 -13.85
CA GLY A 182 10.16 13.97 -12.66
C GLY A 182 8.68 14.29 -12.61
N ALA A 183 7.85 13.28 -12.31
CA ALA A 183 6.46 13.53 -12.02
C ALA A 183 6.35 14.28 -10.68
N TYR A 184 6.33 15.62 -10.75
CA TYR A 184 5.48 16.51 -9.96
C TYR A 184 5.19 17.75 -10.82
N PRO A 185 3.92 18.14 -10.93
CA PRO A 185 3.44 19.13 -9.99
C PRO A 185 2.27 18.58 -9.17
N GLU A 186 2.55 18.38 -7.89
CA GLU A 186 1.61 18.79 -6.85
C GLU A 186 1.51 20.32 -6.90
N GLY A 187 0.28 20.84 -6.86
CA GLY A 187 -0.07 22.20 -6.41
C GLY A 187 0.80 23.37 -6.88
N SER A 188 0.27 24.13 -7.83
CA SER A 188 0.49 25.58 -7.93
C SER A 188 -0.85 26.28 -7.79
#